data_AF-A0A2M9P5D6-F1
#
_entry.id   AF-A0A2M9P5D6-F1
#
_cell.length_a   1.000
_cell.length_b   1.000
_cell.length_c   1.000
_cell.angle_alpha   90.00
_cell.angle_beta   90.00
_cell.angle_gamma   90.00
#
_symmetry.space_group_name_H-M   'P 1'
#
loop_
_entity.id
_entity.type
_entity.pdbx_description
1 polymer ?
#
loop_
_entity_poly.entity_id
_entity_poly.type
_entity_poly.pdbx_seq_one_letter_code
_entity_poly.pdbx_strand_id
1 'polypeptide(L)'
;MDYTINRLIADAEFDAVEARTRAALTDNGFGILTEIDVKATMKKKLDVEMPAYRILGACNPKMAHQAIGIEPRVGAMLPCNVILR
;
A
#
# COMPACT_ATOMS: atom_id res chain seq x y z
N MET A 1 -10.49 -4.63 -17.27
CA MET A 1 -9.63 -3.44 -17.47
C MET A 1 -8.92 -3.26 -16.15
N ASP A 2 -7.65 -3.58 -16.10
CA ASP A 2 -6.91 -3.61 -14.85
C ASP A 2 -6.42 -2.19 -14.53
N TYR A 3 -6.76 -1.69 -13.35
CA TYR A 3 -6.33 -0.39 -12.85
C TYR A 3 -5.17 -0.51 -11.85
N THR A 4 -4.63 -1.71 -11.69
CA THR A 4 -3.50 -2.02 -10.80
C THR A 4 -2.46 -2.88 -11.53
N ILE A 5 -1.22 -2.83 -11.03
CA ILE A 5 -0.16 -3.77 -11.40
C ILE A 5 -0.13 -4.85 -10.32
N ASN A 6 -0.34 -6.11 -10.71
CA ASN A 6 -0.50 -7.22 -9.77
C ASN A 6 0.62 -8.26 -9.95
N ARG A 7 1.05 -8.87 -8.85
CA ARG A 7 1.92 -10.05 -8.85
C ARG A 7 1.47 -11.02 -7.78
N LEU A 8 1.23 -12.27 -8.17
CA LEU A 8 1.00 -13.36 -7.23
C LEU A 8 2.34 -13.89 -6.72
N ILE A 9 2.48 -14.01 -5.42
CA ILE A 9 3.61 -14.68 -4.77
C ILE A 9 3.06 -15.99 -4.19
N ALA A 10 3.33 -17.10 -4.88
CA ALA A 10 2.95 -18.43 -4.41
C ALA A 10 3.89 -18.91 -3.30
N ASP A 11 3.41 -19.86 -2.48
CA ASP A 11 4.20 -20.56 -1.46
C ASP A 11 4.89 -19.63 -0.44
N ALA A 12 4.22 -18.55 -0.05
CA ALA A 12 4.70 -17.59 0.93
C ALA A 12 3.60 -17.15 1.90
N GLU A 13 3.98 -16.99 3.16
CA GLU A 13 3.10 -16.47 4.20
C GLU A 13 2.90 -14.95 4.05
N PHE A 14 1.72 -14.46 4.43
CA PHE A 14 1.34 -13.05 4.30
C PHE A 14 2.37 -12.10 4.92
N ASP A 15 2.78 -12.36 6.17
CA ASP A 15 3.73 -11.51 6.91
C ASP A 15 5.12 -11.50 6.26
N ALA A 16 5.54 -12.62 5.65
CA ALA A 16 6.80 -12.69 4.92
C ALA A 16 6.75 -11.87 3.62
N VAL A 17 5.62 -11.91 2.90
CA VAL A 17 5.39 -11.07 1.71
C VAL A 17 5.34 -9.59 2.10
N GLU A 18 4.71 -9.25 3.23
CA GLU A 18 4.67 -7.89 3.75
C GLU A 18 6.07 -7.36 4.07
N ALA A 19 6.86 -8.10 4.84
CA ALA A 19 8.22 -7.72 5.18
C ALA A 19 9.08 -7.51 3.92
N ARG A 20 8.99 -8.43 2.95
CA ARG A 20 9.68 -8.32 1.66
C ARG A 20 9.21 -7.10 0.85
N THR A 21 7.92 -6.78 0.89
CA THR A 21 7.34 -5.62 0.20
C THR A 21 7.86 -4.31 0.79
N ARG A 22 7.87 -4.19 2.13
CA ARG A 22 8.40 -3.02 2.83
C ARG A 22 9.89 -2.80 2.56
N ALA A 23 10.67 -3.88 2.56
CA ALA A 23 12.10 -3.83 2.22
C ALA A 23 12.31 -3.33 0.79
N ALA A 24 11.62 -3.93 -0.19
CA ALA A 24 11.73 -3.54 -1.59
C ALA A 24 11.32 -2.07 -1.84
N LEU A 25 10.27 -1.59 -1.18
CA LEU A 25 9.87 -0.18 -1.24
C LEU A 25 10.97 0.74 -0.69
N THR A 26 11.50 0.39 0.49
CA THR A 26 12.56 1.15 1.17
C THR A 26 13.84 1.21 0.32
N ASP A 27 14.27 0.08 -0.23
CA ASP A 27 15.46 -0.02 -1.09
C ASP A 27 15.34 0.83 -2.36
N ASN A 28 14.11 1.11 -2.81
CA ASN A 28 13.81 1.98 -3.94
C ASN A 28 13.44 3.42 -3.53
N GLY A 29 13.68 3.80 -2.27
CA GLY A 29 13.49 5.16 -1.76
C GLY A 29 12.05 5.54 -1.44
N PHE A 30 11.15 4.56 -1.29
CA PHE A 30 9.79 4.78 -0.80
C PHE A 30 9.71 4.52 0.70
N GLY A 31 9.19 5.49 1.45
CA GLY A 31 8.79 5.30 2.85
C GLY A 31 7.32 4.91 2.96
N ILE A 32 6.95 4.21 4.03
CA ILE A 32 5.55 3.92 4.37
C ILE A 32 5.02 5.03 5.28
N LEU A 33 4.05 5.81 4.81
CA LEU A 33 3.45 6.92 5.58
C LEU A 33 2.22 6.49 6.36
N THR A 34 1.44 5.57 5.80
CA THR A 34 0.20 5.09 6.38
C THR A 34 0.07 3.59 6.18
N GLU A 35 -0.68 2.97 7.07
CA GLU A 35 -1.03 1.57 7.00
C GLU A 35 -2.47 1.41 7.45
N ILE A 36 -3.22 0.60 6.72
CA ILE A 36 -4.61 0.27 7.04
C ILE A 36 -4.74 -1.24 7.06
N ASP A 37 -4.99 -1.78 8.24
CA ASP A 37 -5.45 -3.16 8.41
C ASP A 37 -6.95 -3.23 8.14
N VAL A 38 -7.30 -3.60 6.91
CA VAL A 38 -8.69 -3.65 6.46
C VAL A 38 -9.43 -4.78 7.16
N LYS A 39 -8.80 -5.94 7.33
CA LYS A 39 -9.39 -7.09 8.05
C LYS A 39 -9.79 -6.70 9.47
N ALA A 40 -8.86 -6.14 10.24
CA ALA A 40 -9.12 -5.73 11.61
C ALA A 40 -10.18 -4.61 11.68
N THR A 41 -10.16 -3.68 10.72
CA THR A 41 -11.14 -2.59 10.65
C THR A 41 -12.55 -3.10 10.37
N MET A 42 -12.72 -4.00 9.39
CA MET A 42 -14.02 -4.58 9.05
C MET A 42 -14.58 -5.43 10.20
N LYS A 43 -13.74 -6.23 10.85
CA LYS A 43 -14.14 -6.96 12.05
C LYS A 43 -14.58 -6.02 13.17
N LYS A 44 -13.81 -4.98 13.46
CA LYS A 44 -14.12 -4.04 14.55
C LYS A 44 -15.37 -3.19 14.31
N LYS A 45 -15.62 -2.79 13.06
CA LYS A 45 -16.68 -1.83 12.73
C LYS A 45 -17.98 -2.48 12.28
N LEU A 46 -17.90 -3.63 11.62
CA LEU A 46 -19.03 -4.29 10.98
C LEU A 46 -19.22 -5.75 11.44
N ASP A 47 -18.31 -6.28 12.28
CA ASP A 47 -18.27 -7.69 12.71
C ASP A 47 -18.20 -8.69 11.55
N VAL A 48 -17.59 -8.27 10.43
CA VAL A 48 -17.42 -9.12 9.24
C VAL A 48 -16.04 -9.77 9.27
N GLU A 49 -16.01 -11.10 9.11
CA GLU A 49 -14.79 -11.87 8.86
C GLU A 49 -14.36 -11.75 7.40
N MET A 50 -13.06 -11.56 7.18
CA MET A 50 -12.48 -11.51 5.83
C MET A 50 -11.04 -12.03 5.79
N PRO A 51 -10.55 -12.45 4.61
CA PRO A 51 -9.14 -12.79 4.41
C PRO A 51 -8.20 -11.62 4.76
N ALA A 52 -6.91 -11.93 4.90
CA ALA A 52 -5.89 -10.90 5.15
C ALA A 52 -5.93 -9.83 4.05
N TYR A 53 -5.99 -8.57 4.47
CA TYR A 53 -6.07 -7.44 3.54
C TYR A 53 -5.47 -6.21 4.21
N ARG A 54 -4.34 -5.74 3.66
CA ARG A 54 -3.62 -4.58 4.17
C ARG A 54 -3.32 -3.61 3.03
N ILE A 55 -3.45 -2.31 3.33
CA ILE A 55 -3.10 -1.23 2.40
C ILE A 55 -1.95 -0.45 3.02
N LEU A 56 -0.82 -0.38 2.31
CA LEU A 56 0.32 0.46 2.66
C LEU A 56 0.29 1.71 1.79
N GLY A 57 0.38 2.88 2.41
CA GLY A 57 0.59 4.16 1.72
C GLY A 57 2.07 4.43 1.55
N ALA A 58 2.64 4.06 0.40
CA ALA A 58 4.05 4.26 0.09
C ALA A 58 4.29 5.61 -0.61
N CYS A 59 5.36 6.31 -0.25
CA CYS A 59 5.67 7.61 -0.84
C CYS A 59 7.19 7.82 -1.00
N ASN A 60 7.59 8.27 -2.19
CA ASN A 60 8.91 8.84 -2.41
C ASN A 60 8.79 10.38 -2.37
N PRO A 61 9.39 11.07 -1.38
CA PRO A 61 9.22 12.51 -1.20
C PRO A 61 9.64 13.35 -2.41
N LYS A 62 10.71 12.95 -3.12
CA LYS A 62 11.19 13.68 -4.31
C LYS A 62 10.14 13.64 -5.42
N MET A 63 9.57 12.46 -5.66
CA MET A 63 8.53 12.27 -6.68
C MET A 63 7.23 12.99 -6.30
N ALA A 64 6.80 12.87 -5.04
CA ALA A 64 5.59 13.54 -4.55
C ALA A 64 5.71 15.06 -4.66
N HIS A 65 6.85 15.64 -4.28
CA HIS A 65 7.09 17.08 -4.41
C HIS A 65 7.04 17.55 -5.87
N GLN A 66 7.65 16.79 -6.79
CA GLN A 66 7.58 17.10 -8.23
C GLN A 66 6.13 17.05 -8.74
N ALA A 67 5.36 16.02 -8.38
CA ALA A 67 3.98 15.88 -8.81
C ALA A 67 3.09 17.03 -8.30
N ILE A 68 3.21 17.37 -7.01
CA ILE A 68 2.46 18.47 -6.39
C ILE A 68 2.83 19.81 -7.02
N GLY A 69 4.10 19.99 -7.42
CA GLY A 69 4.55 21.18 -8.13
C GLY A 69 3.94 21.35 -9.53
N ILE A 70 3.50 20.25 -10.17
CA ILE A 70 2.84 20.27 -11.48
C ILE A 70 1.32 20.44 -11.32
N GLU A 71 0.71 19.68 -10.41
CA GLU A 71 -0.73 19.71 -10.13
C GLU A 71 -0.94 19.65 -8.60
N PRO A 72 -1.22 20.77 -7.93
CA PRO A 72 -1.40 20.81 -6.48
C PRO A 72 -2.49 19.87 -5.94
N ARG A 73 -3.53 19.57 -6.74
CA ARG A 73 -4.63 18.67 -6.35
C ARG A 73 -4.29 17.19 -6.52
N VAL A 74 -3.12 16.84 -7.06
CA VAL A 74 -2.67 15.44 -7.21
C VAL A 74 -2.57 14.71 -5.86
N GLY A 75 -2.50 15.45 -4.75
CA GLY A 75 -2.57 14.89 -3.40
C GLY A 75 -3.79 13.99 -3.15
N ALA A 76 -4.89 14.17 -3.89
CA ALA A 76 -6.05 13.26 -3.83
C ALA A 76 -5.74 11.82 -4.30
N MET A 77 -4.64 11.63 -5.03
CA MET A 77 -4.15 10.33 -5.52
C MET A 77 -2.88 9.86 -4.79
N LEU A 78 -2.42 10.59 -3.78
CA LEU A 78 -1.26 10.24 -2.95
C LEU A 78 -1.73 9.75 -1.56
N PRO A 79 -0.95 8.89 -0.89
CA PRO A 79 0.27 8.22 -1.35
C PRO A 79 0.01 7.08 -2.34
N CYS A 80 1.06 6.46 -2.88
CA CYS A 80 0.95 5.28 -3.74
C CYS A 80 0.47 4.08 -2.89
N ASN A 81 -0.76 3.63 -3.12
CA ASN A 81 -1.32 2.48 -2.41
C ASN A 81 -0.69 1.17 -2.90
N VAL A 82 -0.22 0.35 -1.95
CA VAL A 82 0.21 -1.03 -2.17
C VAL A 82 -0.71 -1.95 -1.38
N ILE A 83 -1.38 -2.86 -2.08
CA ILE A 83 -2.36 -3.79 -1.49
C ILE A 83 -1.69 -5.15 -1.30
N LEU A 84 -1.78 -5.69 -0.09
CA LEU A 84 -1.42 -7.07 0.23
C LEU A 84 -2.70 -7.84 0.57
N ARG A 85 -2.95 -8.94 -0.15
CA ARG A 85 -4.10 -9.83 0.02
C ARG A 85 -3.84 -11.20 -0.58
#